data_AF-A0A523PJJ1-F1
#
_entry.id   AF-A0A523PJJ1-F1
#
_cell.length_a   1.000
_cell.length_b   1.000
_cell.length_c   1.000
_cell.angle_alpha   90.00
_cell.angle_beta   90.00
_cell.angle_gamma   90.00
#
_symmetry.space_group_name_H-M   'P 1'
#
loop_
_entity.id
_entity.type
_entity.pdbx_description
1 polymer ?
#
loop_
_entity_poly.entity_id
_entity_poly.type
_entity_poly.pdbx_seq_one_letter_code
_entity_poly.pdbx_strand_id
1 'polypeptide(L)' 'MKSVIRKVVTFDEDIHIEGSETADSVLRIFAVATVVKNPWAGRITASVIGTKI' A
#
# COMPACT_ATOMS: atom_id res chain seq x y z
N MET A 1 21.55 -0.09 -3.54
CA MET A 1 20.80 1.20 -3.59
C MET A 1 20.08 1.37 -2.27
N LYS A 2 20.20 2.52 -1.59
CA LYS A 2 19.66 2.72 -0.23
C LYS A 2 18.21 3.24 -0.32
N SER A 3 17.27 2.53 0.30
CA SER A 3 15.89 3.00 0.44
C SER A 3 15.86 4.19 1.39
N VAL A 4 15.47 5.37 0.87
CA VAL A 4 15.30 6.58 1.69
C VAL A 4 13.81 6.74 1.98
N ILE A 5 13.47 6.71 3.26
CA ILE A 5 12.11 6.90 3.77
C ILE A 5 11.87 8.40 3.95
N ARG A 6 10.83 8.93 3.30
CA ARG A 6 10.42 10.33 3.47
C ARG A 6 9.43 10.50 4.62
N LYS A 7 8.44 9.61 4.69
CA LYS A 7 7.44 9.57 5.76
C LYS A 7 6.85 8.18 5.90
N VAL A 8 6.34 7.90 7.09
CA VAL A 8 5.46 6.77 7.38
C VAL A 8 4.04 7.31 7.49
N VAL A 9 3.09 6.59 6.90
CA VAL A 9 1.66 6.86 7.00
C VAL A 9 1.05 5.68 7.73
N THR A 10 0.34 5.97 8.80
CA THR A 10 -0.43 4.99 9.58
C THR A 10 -1.90 5.30 9.42
N PHE A 11 -2.72 4.25 9.37
CA PHE A 11 -4.16 4.35 9.35
C PHE A 11 -4.73 3.25 10.24
N ASP A 12 -5.65 3.64 11.10
CA ASP A 12 -6.43 2.78 11.97
C ASP A 12 -7.91 3.05 11.74
N GLU A 13 -8.70 1.99 11.63
CA GLU A 13 -10.12 2.07 11.37
C GLU A 13 -10.88 1.11 12.26
N ASP A 14 -11.95 1.61 12.89
CA ASP A 14 -12.88 0.85 13.71
C ASP A 14 -14.21 0.68 12.97
N ILE A 15 -14.47 -0.54 12.52
CA ILE A 15 -15.69 -0.91 11.81
C ILE A 15 -16.69 -1.46 12.83
N HIS A 16 -17.77 -0.71 13.01
CA HIS A 16 -18.88 -1.08 13.90
C HIS A 16 -20.02 -1.78 13.16
N ILE A 17 -20.16 -1.48 11.86
CA ILE A 17 -21.19 -2.03 10.97
C ILE A 17 -20.53 -2.31 9.63
N GLU A 18 -20.71 -3.52 9.10
CA GLU A 18 -20.25 -3.91 7.78
C GLU A 18 -21.40 -4.60 7.03
N GLY A 19 -21.65 -4.19 5.79
CA GLY A 19 -22.70 -4.83 4.99
C GLY A 19 -24.13 -4.71 5.55
N SER A 20 -24.40 -3.70 6.39
CA SER A 20 -25.67 -3.49 7.13
C SER A 20 -25.86 -4.35 8.39
N GLU A 21 -24.88 -5.18 8.75
CA GLU A 21 -24.91 -5.96 9.99
C GLU A 21 -23.97 -5.35 11.04
N THR A 22 -24.37 -5.39 12.31
CA THR A 22 -23.51 -4.94 13.41
C THR A 22 -22.43 -5.97 13.65
N ALA A 23 -21.19 -5.52 13.83
CA ALA A 23 -20.11 -6.43 14.16
C ALA A 23 -20.26 -6.90 15.61
N ASP A 24 -20.21 -8.23 15.84
CA ASP A 24 -20.28 -8.81 17.20
C ASP A 24 -19.18 -8.26 18.13
N SER A 25 -18.05 -7.86 17.53
CA SER A 25 -16.98 -7.09 18.16
C SER A 25 -16.46 -6.05 17.17
N VAL A 26 -16.00 -4.89 17.64
CA VAL A 26 -15.45 -3.83 16.76
C VAL A 26 -14.29 -4.41 15.95
N LEU A 27 -14.45 -4.43 14.62
CA LEU A 27 -13.41 -4.87 13.71
C LEU A 27 -12.41 -3.72 13.53
N ARG A 28 -11.18 -3.92 14.00
CA ARG A 28 -10.11 -2.92 13.88
C ARG A 28 -9.12 -3.28 12.77
N ILE A 29 -8.96 -2.40 11.79
CA ILE A 29 -7.98 -2.55 10.70
C ILE A 29 -6.81 -1.58 10.94
N PHE A 30 -5.59 -2.09 10.76
CA PHE A 30 -4.37 -1.28 10.78
C PHE A 30 -3.67 -1.35 9.43
N ALA A 31 -3.32 -0.20 8.87
CA ALA A 31 -2.51 -0.10 7.66
C ALA A 31 -1.29 0.80 7.90
N VAL A 32 -0.13 0.34 7.43
CA VAL A 32 1.13 1.09 7.50
C VAL A 32 1.74 1.13 6.12
N ALA A 33 2.02 2.33 5.64
CA ALA A 33 2.66 2.56 4.35
C ALA A 33 3.84 3.51 4.49
N THR A 34 4.89 3.27 3.73
CA THR A 34 6.06 4.15 3.70
C THR A 34 6.17 4.83 2.35
N VAL A 35 6.34 6.15 2.35
CA VAL A 35 6.67 6.88 1.13
C VAL A 35 8.18 6.87 0.93
N VAL A 36 8.61 6.16 -0.12
CA VAL A 36 10.03 6.03 -0.50
C VAL A 36 10.34 6.78 -1.80
N LYS A 37 11.62 7.12 -2.00
CA LYS A 37 12.09 7.65 -3.29
C LYS A 37 12.03 6.55 -4.37
N ASN A 38 11.28 6.78 -5.44
CA ASN A 38 11.27 5.91 -6.62
C ASN A 38 12.59 6.08 -7.41
N PRO A 39 13.44 5.05 -7.52
CA PRO A 39 14.72 5.15 -8.23
C PRO A 39 14.60 5.08 -9.76
N TRP A 40 13.41 4.73 -10.28
CA TRP A 40 13.10 4.62 -11.71
C TRP A 40 12.25 5.77 -12.22
N ALA A 41 11.84 6.71 -11.36
CA ALA A 41 11.02 7.86 -11.78
C ALA A 41 11.69 8.62 -12.93
N GLY A 42 10.95 8.83 -14.02
CA GLY A 42 11.43 9.53 -15.22
C GLY A 42 12.35 8.70 -16.14
N ARG A 43 12.58 7.41 -15.86
CA ARG A 43 13.34 6.52 -16.74
C ARG A 43 12.38 5.66 -17.56
N ILE A 44 12.47 5.70 -18.89
CA ILE A 44 11.82 4.72 -19.76
C ILE A 44 12.75 3.50 -19.81
N THR A 45 12.41 2.45 -19.07
CA THR A 45 12.98 1.13 -19.34
C THR A 45 12.04 0.41 -20.28
N ALA A 46 12.43 0.28 -21.55
CA ALA A 46 11.82 -0.70 -22.44
C ALA A 46 12.19 -2.09 -21.92
N SER A 47 11.39 -2.60 -21.00
CA SER A 47 11.44 -4.00 -20.61
C SER A 47 10.44 -4.71 -21.50
N VAL A 48 10.93 -5.41 -22.52
CA VAL A 48 10.17 -6.52 -23.10
C VAL A 48 10.03 -7.55 -21.99
N ILE A 49 8.91 -7.51 -21.27
CA ILE A 49 8.45 -8.65 -20.50
C ILE A 49 8.24 -9.74 -21.54
N GLY A 50 9.12 -10.74 -21.52
CA GLY A 50 9.23 -11.76 -22.55
C GLY A 50 7.91 -12.47 -22.80
N THR A 51 7.18 -12.03 -23.82
CA THR A 51 6.21 -12.89 -24.50
C THR A 51 7.04 -13.90 -25.28
N LYS A 52 7.19 -15.11 -24.71
CA LYS A 52 7.54 -16.28 -25.52
C LYS A 52 6.43 -16.46 -26.55
N ILE A 53 6.77 -16.27 -27.83
CA ILE A 53 6.10 -16.92 -28.95
C ILE A 53 7.11 -17.90 -29.54
#